data_AF-A0A1A9VDF1-F1
#
_entry.id   AF-A0A1A9VDF1-F1
#
_cell.length_a   1.000
_cell.length_b   1.000
_cell.length_c   1.000
_cell.angle_alpha   90.00
_cell.angle_beta   90.00
_cell.angle_gamma   90.00
#
_symmetry.space_group_name_H-M   'P 1'
#
loop_
_entity.id
_entity.type
_entity.pdbx_description
1 polymer ?
#
loop_
_entity_poly.entity_id
_entity_poly.type
_entity_poly.pdbx_seq_one_letter_code
_entity_poly.pdbx_strand_id
1 'polypeptide(L)'
;MLLLFTICYILSISNSITGDGSTTLSEQSTRYTRKLVLVKREAEYMGIGTILSKNIIITDYAEDLASNATNVKAFGYIEFGIKANKKIYPESNRRKWRKAINYINNGKYGLNEPGIALIKLNRDIDMKRDLTESIFLDDSEPENGTACSVITWGQFRENIVQLKVFVMNQTKCKEKIPHLFNEALCIILPGHNHCTYLAGGDPVICKGRLTGIVNQHYNCHPNIPRPCAAISSFIPWIMSTKQELAKYPPKLADVSKYSKYAVYLGWPNKRDVQTLMACGIILSKDIVLTSYTNEDIHDKHKKINGYVVYGLAKYLKKFPKANLLSWDVSINYERDPVAHPFGVQLALIKTNNNMKFDKRANPMPLPRQQLDENAECVVVGLINASVILETKVIIVPKNECVEQFKEKIYNGAICVDLPPDSDTEESHCSLFFNGSPLVCNGELTGVISWQGICNGSKPHLATSVYIFKNWITDHMKQLETSSNIRQEPKITAGFFLIYVIIRF
;
A
#
# COMPACT_ATOMS: atom_id res chain seq x y z
N MET A 1 -44.18 -34.03 57.33
CA MET A 1 -44.40 -32.74 56.63
C MET A 1 -44.03 -31.60 57.58
N LEU A 2 -42.76 -31.55 58.01
CA LEU A 2 -42.27 -30.66 59.08
C LEU A 2 -40.75 -30.39 58.92
N LEU A 3 -40.26 -30.33 57.67
CA LEU A 3 -38.85 -30.07 57.38
C LEU A 3 -38.61 -29.08 56.23
N LEU A 4 -39.64 -28.36 55.78
CA LEU A 4 -39.54 -27.40 54.67
C LEU A 4 -39.77 -25.93 55.08
N PHE A 5 -40.13 -25.66 56.34
CA PHE A 5 -40.45 -24.29 56.79
C PHE A 5 -39.34 -23.59 57.60
N THR A 6 -38.24 -24.27 57.96
CA THR A 6 -37.13 -23.66 58.71
C THR A 6 -36.00 -23.10 57.85
N ILE A 7 -35.99 -23.34 56.53
CA ILE A 7 -34.93 -22.83 55.62
C ILE A 7 -35.28 -21.44 55.05
N CYS A 8 -36.56 -21.03 55.04
CA CYS A 8 -36.94 -19.71 54.53
C CYS A 8 -36.74 -18.55 55.53
N TYR A 9 -36.59 -18.81 56.83
CA TYR A 9 -36.45 -17.73 57.82
C TYR A 9 -34.99 -17.34 58.12
N ILE A 10 -34.01 -18.20 57.80
CA ILE A 10 -32.57 -17.88 57.95
C ILE A 10 -32.01 -17.14 56.73
N LEU A 11 -32.69 -17.17 55.58
CA LEU A 11 -32.30 -16.41 54.38
C LEU A 11 -32.90 -14.99 54.30
N SER A 12 -33.72 -14.57 55.28
CA SER A 12 -34.27 -13.21 55.37
C SER A 12 -33.66 -12.35 56.48
N ILE A 13 -32.62 -12.84 57.18
CA ILE A 13 -31.83 -12.05 58.14
C ILE A 13 -30.34 -12.28 57.85
N SER A 14 -29.91 -11.88 56.65
CA SER A 14 -28.51 -11.55 56.34
C SER A 14 -28.46 -10.37 55.38
N ASN A 15 -29.27 -9.35 55.69
CA ASN A 15 -29.11 -8.01 55.16
C ASN A 15 -28.69 -7.12 56.33
N SER A 16 -27.38 -6.93 56.52
CA SER A 16 -26.80 -5.70 57.04
C SER A 16 -25.29 -5.87 57.22
N ILE A 17 -24.53 -4.90 56.68
CA ILE A 17 -23.06 -4.73 56.78
C ILE A 17 -22.33 -5.59 55.73
N THR A 18 -22.08 -5.11 54.50
CA THR A 18 -21.21 -3.97 54.20
C THR A 18 -21.77 -3.15 53.04
N GLY A 19 -21.93 -1.84 53.25
CA GLY A 19 -22.09 -0.91 52.15
C GLY A 19 -20.74 -0.74 51.43
N ASP A 20 -20.74 -0.97 50.13
CA ASP A 20 -19.87 -0.22 49.23
C ASP A 20 -20.73 0.26 48.06
N GLY A 21 -21.03 1.55 48.07
CA GLY A 21 -21.81 2.22 47.05
C GLY A 21 -20.96 2.42 45.80
N SER A 22 -20.68 1.34 45.06
CA SER A 22 -20.17 1.44 43.70
C SER A 22 -21.36 1.54 42.75
N THR A 23 -21.79 2.77 42.44
CA THR A 23 -22.65 3.03 41.29
C THR A 23 -21.94 2.51 40.04
N THR A 24 -22.51 1.52 39.36
CA THR A 24 -21.98 0.99 38.10
C THR A 24 -22.04 2.06 37.01
N LEU A 25 -20.92 2.31 36.33
CA LEU A 25 -20.85 3.30 35.26
C LEU A 25 -21.75 2.87 34.09
N SER A 26 -22.62 3.77 33.63
CA SER A 26 -23.50 3.49 32.48
C SER A 26 -22.71 3.48 31.17
N GLU A 27 -22.23 2.31 30.77
CA GLU A 27 -21.64 2.05 29.46
C GLU A 27 -22.74 1.88 28.40
N GLN A 28 -22.70 2.70 27.34
CA GLN A 28 -23.70 2.65 26.26
C GLN A 28 -23.07 2.18 24.95
N SER A 29 -23.85 1.49 24.11
CA SER A 29 -23.46 1.21 22.74
C SER A 29 -23.23 2.51 21.96
N THR A 30 -22.22 2.56 21.11
CA THR A 30 -21.88 3.77 20.35
C THR A 30 -22.21 3.65 18.87
N ARG A 31 -22.75 4.74 18.28
CA ARG A 31 -22.93 4.87 16.82
C ARG A 31 -21.66 5.34 16.10
N TYR A 32 -20.60 5.68 16.85
CA TYR A 32 -19.40 6.31 16.33
C TYR A 32 -18.33 5.32 15.88
N THR A 33 -18.51 4.00 16.04
CA THR A 33 -17.50 2.98 15.68
C THR A 33 -16.99 3.09 14.24
N ARG A 34 -17.84 3.52 13.30
CA ARG A 34 -17.46 3.75 11.88
C ARG A 34 -16.49 4.94 11.69
N LYS A 35 -16.39 5.82 12.68
CA LYS A 35 -15.49 6.99 12.67
C LYS A 35 -14.18 6.71 13.41
N LEU A 36 -13.99 5.50 13.92
CA LEU A 36 -12.87 5.12 14.77
C LEU A 36 -12.03 4.02 14.13
N VAL A 37 -10.77 3.97 14.55
CA VAL A 37 -9.82 2.93 14.19
C VAL A 37 -9.04 2.51 15.43
N LEU A 38 -8.62 1.25 15.48
CA LEU A 38 -7.66 0.79 16.47
C LEU A 38 -6.27 1.05 15.94
N VAL A 39 -5.46 1.83 16.63
CA VAL A 39 -4.07 2.13 16.25
C VAL A 39 -3.16 1.10 16.89
N LYS A 40 -2.26 0.53 16.11
CA LYS A 40 -1.29 -0.49 16.52
C LYS A 40 0.11 -0.17 16.00
N ARG A 41 1.12 -0.60 16.75
CA ARG A 41 2.50 -0.71 16.28
C ARG A 41 2.82 -2.19 16.19
N GLU A 42 3.08 -2.69 14.99
CA GLU A 42 3.23 -4.14 14.78
C GLU A 42 2.03 -4.94 15.33
N ALA A 43 2.23 -5.71 16.41
CA ALA A 43 1.20 -6.44 17.13
C ALA A 43 0.68 -5.72 18.40
N GLU A 44 1.36 -4.65 18.83
CA GLU A 44 1.06 -3.89 20.04
C GLU A 44 -0.09 -2.90 19.79
N TYR A 45 -1.05 -2.86 20.71
CA TYR A 45 -2.16 -1.90 20.67
C TYR A 45 -1.72 -0.57 21.31
N MET A 46 -1.85 0.52 20.54
CA MET A 46 -1.45 1.85 20.97
C MET A 46 -2.62 2.66 21.54
N GLY A 47 -3.80 2.57 20.93
CA GLY A 47 -4.93 3.42 21.30
C GLY A 47 -6.04 3.48 20.26
N ILE A 48 -7.01 4.34 20.51
CA ILE A 48 -8.09 4.64 19.56
C ILE A 48 -7.68 5.86 18.73
N GLY A 49 -7.81 5.74 17.42
CA GLY A 49 -7.68 6.85 16.48
C GLY A 49 -9.04 7.22 15.90
N THR A 50 -9.17 8.47 15.47
CA THR A 50 -10.39 8.99 14.83
C THR A 50 -10.14 9.33 13.37
N ILE A 51 -11.09 8.98 12.49
CA ILE A 51 -10.96 9.17 11.04
C ILE A 51 -11.29 10.62 10.68
N LEU A 52 -10.30 11.38 10.21
CA LEU A 52 -10.50 12.75 9.70
C LEU A 52 -10.70 12.80 8.18
N SER A 53 -10.19 11.81 7.46
CA SER A 53 -10.38 11.64 6.02
C SER A 53 -9.98 10.21 5.62
N LYS A 54 -10.08 9.88 4.33
CA LYS A 54 -9.76 8.55 3.80
C LYS A 54 -8.35 8.04 4.15
N ASN A 55 -7.41 8.92 4.49
CA ASN A 55 -6.02 8.53 4.79
C ASN A 55 -5.37 9.35 5.90
N ILE A 56 -6.16 10.07 6.70
CA ILE A 56 -5.66 10.84 7.85
C ILE A 56 -6.44 10.40 9.08
N ILE A 57 -5.71 9.91 10.07
CA ILE A 57 -6.21 9.55 11.39
C ILE A 57 -5.64 10.55 12.39
N ILE A 58 -6.47 11.01 13.32
CA ILE A 58 -6.04 11.79 14.49
C ILE A 58 -6.01 10.90 15.73
N THR A 59 -4.97 11.04 16.54
CA THR A 59 -4.83 10.39 17.86
C THR A 59 -4.08 11.34 18.78
N ASP A 60 -3.80 10.93 20.00
CA ASP A 60 -2.96 11.65 20.94
C ASP A 60 -1.46 11.64 20.57
N TYR A 61 -0.91 10.48 20.18
CA TYR A 61 0.48 10.34 19.74
C TYR A 61 0.69 9.15 18.81
N ALA A 62 1.66 9.29 17.90
CA ALA A 62 2.16 8.20 17.07
C ALA A 62 3.63 8.43 16.68
N GLU A 63 4.50 7.46 16.95
CA GLU A 63 5.93 7.54 16.56
C GLU A 63 6.08 7.67 15.04
N ASP A 64 6.94 8.58 14.57
CA ASP A 64 7.27 8.66 13.14
C ASP A 64 8.25 7.56 12.74
N LEU A 65 7.72 6.46 12.21
CA LEU A 65 8.46 5.28 11.76
C LEU A 65 9.15 5.49 10.40
N ALA A 66 8.87 6.60 9.72
CA ALA A 66 9.54 6.97 8.46
C ALA A 66 10.92 7.61 8.72
N SER A 67 11.12 8.26 9.88
CA SER A 67 12.40 8.88 10.27
C SER A 67 13.37 7.93 10.99
N ASN A 68 12.94 6.70 11.33
CA ASN A 68 13.75 5.80 12.14
C ASN A 68 14.80 5.07 11.27
N ALA A 69 16.09 5.36 11.49
CA ALA A 69 17.23 4.93 10.67
C ALA A 69 17.72 3.50 11.00
N THR A 70 16.82 2.58 11.31
CA THR A 70 17.18 1.18 11.60
C THR A 70 17.27 0.35 10.32
N ASN A 71 18.20 -0.62 10.28
CA ASN A 71 18.38 -1.56 9.16
C ASN A 71 17.13 -2.41 8.83
N VAL A 72 16.12 -2.42 9.71
CA VAL A 72 14.83 -3.08 9.51
C VAL A 72 13.73 -2.02 9.54
N LYS A 73 12.93 -1.94 8.47
CA LYS A 73 11.78 -1.03 8.36
C LYS A 73 10.69 -1.44 9.37
N ALA A 74 10.34 -0.55 10.31
CA ALA A 74 9.21 -0.74 11.24
C ALA A 74 7.90 -0.19 10.65
N PHE A 75 6.76 -0.74 11.08
CA PHE A 75 5.43 -0.38 10.56
C PHE A 75 4.34 -0.31 11.64
N GLY A 76 3.47 0.69 11.49
CA GLY A 76 2.23 0.81 12.23
C GLY A 76 1.04 0.30 11.42
N TYR A 77 -0.04 0.01 12.12
CA TYR A 77 -1.30 -0.43 11.54
C TYR A 77 -2.47 0.29 12.16
N ILE A 78 -3.53 0.42 11.39
CA ILE A 78 -4.86 0.74 11.89
C ILE A 78 -5.83 -0.36 11.49
N GLU A 79 -6.80 -0.65 12.35
CA GLU A 79 -7.92 -1.54 12.05
C GLU A 79 -9.22 -0.74 12.10
N PHE A 80 -10.00 -0.77 11.01
CA PHE A 80 -11.23 0.00 10.86
C PHE A 80 -12.47 -0.88 10.68
N GLY A 81 -13.66 -0.27 10.79
CA GLY A 81 -14.91 -1.02 10.77
C GLY A 81 -15.09 -1.84 12.05
N ILE A 82 -14.80 -1.19 13.19
CA ILE A 82 -14.89 -1.77 14.53
C ILE A 82 -16.31 -2.29 14.78
N LYS A 83 -16.43 -3.56 15.18
CA LYS A 83 -17.68 -4.20 15.54
C LYS A 83 -17.57 -4.75 16.95
N ALA A 84 -18.66 -4.61 17.72
CA ALA A 84 -18.76 -5.18 19.07
C ALA A 84 -18.39 -6.68 19.06
N ASN A 85 -17.67 -7.13 20.09
CA ASN A 85 -17.24 -8.51 20.31
C ASN A 85 -16.29 -9.13 19.26
N LYS A 86 -15.74 -8.36 18.30
CA LYS A 86 -14.81 -8.88 17.29
C LYS A 86 -13.35 -8.60 17.66
N LYS A 87 -12.60 -9.65 18.03
CA LYS A 87 -11.17 -9.57 18.37
C LYS A 87 -10.22 -9.67 17.16
N ILE A 88 -10.68 -10.24 16.05
CA ILE A 88 -9.89 -10.44 14.83
C ILE A 88 -10.58 -9.74 13.67
N TYR A 89 -9.91 -8.75 13.07
CA TYR A 89 -10.39 -8.01 11.91
C TYR A 89 -9.84 -8.61 10.61
N PRO A 90 -10.62 -8.63 9.51
CA PRO A 90 -10.13 -9.11 8.24
C PRO A 90 -9.00 -8.20 7.74
N GLU A 91 -8.05 -8.76 7.00
CA GLU A 91 -6.91 -8.00 6.46
C GLU A 91 -7.35 -6.82 5.57
N SER A 92 -8.48 -6.96 4.88
CA SER A 92 -9.12 -5.89 4.10
C SER A 92 -9.45 -4.63 4.92
N ASN A 93 -9.60 -4.78 6.24
CA ASN A 93 -9.93 -3.73 7.20
C ASN A 93 -8.70 -3.21 7.95
N ARG A 94 -7.50 -3.57 7.49
CA ARG A 94 -6.24 -3.07 8.02
C ARG A 94 -5.68 -2.05 7.05
N ARG A 95 -5.18 -0.92 7.54
CA ARG A 95 -4.27 -0.05 6.77
C ARG A 95 -2.96 0.06 7.50
N LYS A 96 -1.86 0.08 6.77
CA LYS A 96 -0.54 0.32 7.34
C LYS A 96 -0.21 1.81 7.28
N TRP A 97 0.68 2.22 8.16
CA TRP A 97 1.23 3.58 8.21
C TRP A 97 2.68 3.55 8.69
N ARG A 98 3.44 4.55 8.28
CA ARG A 98 4.79 4.81 8.82
C ARG A 98 5.01 6.27 9.15
N LYS A 99 4.34 7.17 8.44
CA LYS A 99 4.45 8.60 8.67
C LYS A 99 3.41 9.07 9.67
N ALA A 100 3.89 9.71 10.72
CA ALA A 100 3.07 10.47 11.65
C ALA A 100 3.73 11.83 11.89
N ILE A 101 2.93 12.84 12.23
CA ILE A 101 3.41 14.13 12.71
C ILE A 101 2.71 14.40 14.04
N ASN A 102 3.51 14.52 15.09
CA ASN A 102 3.04 14.89 16.41
C ASN A 102 3.09 16.41 16.55
N TYR A 103 2.20 17.00 17.35
CA TYR A 103 2.34 18.42 17.68
C TYR A 103 3.61 18.66 18.50
N ILE A 104 3.90 17.75 19.44
CA ILE A 104 5.14 17.72 20.21
C ILE A 104 6.10 16.70 19.60
N ASN A 105 7.23 17.17 19.08
CA ASN A 105 8.20 16.36 18.30
C ASN A 105 9.40 15.84 19.11
N ASN A 106 9.40 15.98 20.44
CA ASN A 106 10.53 15.55 21.29
C ASN A 106 10.50 14.04 21.65
N GLY A 107 9.50 13.29 21.16
CA GLY A 107 9.34 11.84 21.38
C GLY A 107 8.96 11.44 22.82
N LYS A 108 8.70 12.40 23.72
CA LYS A 108 8.28 12.16 25.10
C LYS A 108 7.22 13.18 25.48
N TYR A 109 6.03 12.72 25.87
CA TYR A 109 5.04 13.59 26.50
C TYR A 109 5.65 14.30 27.72
N GLY A 110 5.82 15.61 27.64
CA GLY A 110 6.02 16.42 28.82
C GLY A 110 4.77 16.40 29.70
N LEU A 111 4.97 16.68 30.99
CA LEU A 111 3.85 16.91 31.91
C LEU A 111 3.00 18.05 31.37
N ASN A 112 1.70 17.80 31.25
CA ASN A 112 0.72 18.80 30.83
C ASN A 112 0.99 19.43 29.44
N GLU A 113 1.54 18.65 28.51
CA GLU A 113 1.67 19.01 27.09
C GLU A 113 0.50 18.48 26.26
N PRO A 114 0.19 19.10 25.10
CA PRO A 114 -0.87 18.64 24.21
C PRO A 114 -0.57 17.30 23.56
N GLY A 115 -1.45 16.33 23.76
CA GLY A 115 -1.46 15.06 23.03
C GLY A 115 -2.34 15.15 21.80
N ILE A 116 -1.73 15.49 20.67
CA ILE A 116 -2.37 15.43 19.36
C ILE A 116 -1.35 15.09 18.28
N ALA A 117 -1.71 14.13 17.43
CA ALA A 117 -0.92 13.64 16.33
C ALA A 117 -1.78 13.29 15.12
N LEU A 118 -1.24 13.49 13.93
CA LEU A 118 -1.84 13.03 12.68
C LEU A 118 -1.02 11.87 12.10
N ILE A 119 -1.67 10.74 11.88
CA ILE A 119 -1.13 9.59 11.18
C ILE A 119 -1.54 9.67 9.71
N LYS A 120 -0.57 9.51 8.81
CA LYS A 120 -0.79 9.36 7.38
C LYS A 120 -0.83 7.88 7.02
N LEU A 121 -1.98 7.45 6.50
CA LEU A 121 -2.15 6.10 5.99
C LEU A 121 -1.54 5.97 4.60
N ASN A 122 -0.94 4.81 4.36
CA ASN A 122 -0.23 4.51 3.12
C ASN A 122 -1.20 4.16 1.98
N ARG A 123 -2.43 3.78 2.33
CA ARG A 123 -3.56 3.63 1.40
C ARG A 123 -4.83 4.24 1.98
N ASP A 124 -5.72 4.63 1.07
CA ASP A 124 -7.04 5.11 1.43
C ASP A 124 -7.88 3.99 2.09
N ILE A 125 -8.56 4.33 3.18
CA ILE A 125 -9.67 3.58 3.75
C ILE A 125 -10.83 3.62 2.76
N ASP A 126 -11.51 2.48 2.61
CA ASP A 126 -12.72 2.36 1.82
C ASP A 126 -13.90 3.01 2.54
N MET A 127 -14.19 4.26 2.16
CA MET A 127 -15.24 5.12 2.74
C MET A 127 -16.64 4.70 2.27
N LYS A 128 -17.04 3.50 2.69
CA LYS A 128 -18.39 2.95 2.49
C LYS A 128 -19.28 3.29 3.67
N ARG A 129 -20.51 3.72 3.38
CA ARG A 129 -21.53 4.13 4.37
C ARG A 129 -21.68 3.13 5.54
N ASP A 130 -21.59 1.84 5.27
CA ASP A 130 -21.80 0.81 6.29
C ASP A 130 -20.53 0.39 7.04
N LEU A 131 -19.37 0.95 6.67
CA LEU A 131 -18.07 0.53 7.19
C LEU A 131 -17.30 1.68 7.85
N THR A 132 -17.08 2.77 7.13
CA THR A 132 -16.28 3.90 7.64
C THR A 132 -16.81 5.26 7.21
N GLU A 133 -16.58 6.26 8.05
CA GLU A 133 -16.99 7.65 7.83
C GLU A 133 -16.00 8.58 8.53
N SER A 134 -15.74 9.77 7.97
CA SER A 134 -15.00 10.80 8.69
C SER A 134 -15.85 11.50 9.75
N ILE A 135 -15.24 11.98 10.81
CA ILE A 135 -15.89 12.90 11.76
C ILE A 135 -15.63 14.36 11.36
N PHE A 136 -16.60 15.24 11.63
CA PHE A 136 -16.40 16.69 11.50
C PHE A 136 -15.69 17.23 12.74
N LEU A 137 -14.74 18.16 12.54
CA LEU A 137 -14.06 18.86 13.63
C LEU A 137 -15.00 19.91 14.23
N ASP A 138 -14.98 20.09 15.55
CA ASP A 138 -15.63 21.21 16.22
C ASP A 138 -14.76 22.47 16.07
N ASP A 139 -15.35 23.57 15.59
CA ASP A 139 -14.70 24.86 15.39
C ASP A 139 -14.98 25.84 16.53
N SER A 140 -15.69 25.39 17.57
CA SER A 140 -16.00 26.17 18.76
C SER A 140 -15.67 25.40 20.04
N GLU A 141 -15.25 26.11 21.09
CA GLU A 141 -15.12 25.50 22.40
C GLU A 141 -16.51 25.36 23.05
N PRO A 142 -16.87 24.20 23.62
CA PRO A 142 -18.15 24.04 24.29
C PRO A 142 -18.24 24.89 25.57
N GLU A 143 -19.45 25.28 25.94
CA GLU A 143 -19.72 25.92 27.22
C GLU A 143 -19.37 24.98 28.39
N ASN A 144 -18.92 25.57 29.51
CA ASN A 144 -18.63 24.82 30.72
C ASN A 144 -19.89 24.07 31.22
N GLY A 145 -19.75 22.77 31.48
CA GLY A 145 -20.84 21.88 31.87
C GLY A 145 -21.54 21.22 30.68
N THR A 146 -21.12 21.47 29.44
CA THR A 146 -21.67 20.78 28.27
C THR A 146 -21.49 19.26 28.43
N ALA A 147 -22.59 18.52 28.28
CA ALA A 147 -22.55 17.06 28.27
C ALA A 147 -22.04 16.55 26.91
N CYS A 148 -21.00 15.73 26.94
CA CYS A 148 -20.38 15.13 25.76
C CYS A 148 -20.19 13.63 25.94
N SER A 149 -19.73 12.99 24.87
CA SER A 149 -19.48 11.56 24.81
C SER A 149 -17.99 11.30 24.62
N VAL A 150 -17.37 10.52 25.50
CA VAL A 150 -16.07 9.91 25.20
C VAL A 150 -16.31 8.51 24.68
N ILE A 151 -15.66 8.17 23.56
CA ILE A 151 -15.73 6.83 22.99
C ILE A 151 -14.44 6.10 23.35
N THR A 152 -14.53 5.05 24.15
CA THR A 152 -13.39 4.36 24.77
C THR A 152 -13.63 2.84 24.79
N TRP A 153 -12.62 2.07 25.17
CA TRP A 153 -12.82 0.70 25.60
C TRP A 153 -13.58 0.65 26.94
N GLY A 154 -14.59 -0.20 27.01
CA GLY A 154 -15.28 -0.47 28.27
C GLY A 154 -14.36 -1.11 29.31
N GLN A 155 -14.85 -1.23 30.54
CA GLN A 155 -14.10 -1.66 31.72
C GLN A 155 -13.28 -2.96 31.52
N PHE A 156 -13.79 -3.89 30.72
CA PHE A 156 -13.16 -5.20 30.44
C PHE A 156 -12.47 -5.26 29.07
N ARG A 157 -12.40 -4.14 28.34
CA ARG A 157 -11.84 -4.02 26.98
C ARG A 157 -12.45 -4.98 25.96
N GLU A 158 -13.69 -5.40 26.18
CA GLU A 158 -14.40 -6.30 25.28
C GLU A 158 -15.14 -5.55 24.17
N ASN A 159 -15.59 -4.34 24.47
CA ASN A 159 -16.39 -3.51 23.58
C ASN A 159 -15.97 -2.05 23.62
N ILE A 160 -16.14 -1.36 22.50
CA ILE A 160 -16.09 0.09 22.46
C ILE A 160 -17.42 0.63 22.98
N VAL A 161 -17.34 1.48 23.98
CA VAL A 161 -18.49 2.05 24.70
C VAL A 161 -18.48 3.57 24.60
N GLN A 162 -19.64 4.16 24.83
CA GLN A 162 -19.81 5.60 24.99
C GLN A 162 -20.02 5.93 26.47
N LEU A 163 -19.21 6.84 26.99
CA LEU A 163 -19.32 7.37 28.36
C LEU A 163 -19.76 8.83 28.32
N LYS A 164 -20.71 9.20 29.19
CA LYS A 164 -21.15 10.58 29.35
C LYS A 164 -20.16 11.34 30.24
N VAL A 165 -19.56 12.39 29.70
CA VAL A 165 -18.66 13.31 30.42
C VAL A 165 -19.18 14.73 30.38
N PHE A 166 -18.64 15.59 31.22
CA PHE A 166 -18.96 17.01 31.24
C PHE A 166 -17.71 17.85 30.99
N VAL A 167 -17.81 18.78 30.05
CA VAL A 167 -16.71 19.68 29.69
C VAL A 167 -16.49 20.70 30.80
N MET A 168 -15.23 20.94 31.12
CA MET A 168 -14.76 22.08 31.89
C MET A 168 -13.92 22.94 30.94
N ASN A 169 -14.30 24.20 30.81
CA ASN A 169 -13.62 25.12 29.92
C ASN A 169 -12.15 25.35 30.34
N GLN A 170 -11.36 25.85 29.39
CA GLN A 170 -9.92 26.08 29.55
C GLN A 170 -9.55 26.83 30.85
N THR A 171 -10.26 27.90 31.20
CA THR A 171 -9.93 28.73 32.39
C THR A 171 -9.99 27.92 33.68
N LYS A 172 -11.11 27.24 33.95
CA LYS A 172 -11.29 26.39 35.14
C LYS A 172 -10.37 25.18 35.13
N CYS A 173 -10.10 24.65 33.94
CA CYS A 173 -9.18 23.54 33.74
C CYS A 173 -7.76 23.90 34.23
N LYS A 174 -7.25 25.08 33.84
CA LYS A 174 -5.93 25.59 34.27
C LYS A 174 -5.85 25.92 35.76
N GLU A 175 -6.94 26.41 36.36
CA GLU A 175 -6.99 26.62 37.82
C GLU A 175 -6.76 25.32 38.60
N LYS A 176 -7.20 24.18 38.05
CA LYS A 176 -7.06 22.86 38.68
C LYS A 176 -5.78 22.11 38.29
N ILE A 177 -5.16 22.47 37.17
CA ILE A 177 -3.95 21.81 36.66
C ILE A 177 -2.87 22.87 36.43
N PRO A 178 -1.96 23.07 37.39
CA PRO A 178 -0.83 23.97 37.24
C PRO A 178 0.00 23.62 36.00
N HIS A 179 0.47 24.63 35.27
CA HIS A 179 1.29 24.48 34.06
C HIS A 179 0.61 23.73 32.89
N LEU A 180 -0.73 23.73 32.84
CA LEU A 180 -1.46 23.19 31.70
C LEU A 180 -1.30 24.03 30.43
N PHE A 181 -1.04 23.35 29.31
CA PHE A 181 -0.97 23.97 27.98
C PHE A 181 -2.21 24.79 27.63
N ASN A 182 -2.03 25.79 26.77
CA ASN A 182 -3.09 26.75 26.50
C ASN A 182 -4.25 26.11 25.72
N GLU A 183 -3.99 25.23 24.79
CA GLU A 183 -4.99 24.66 23.90
C GLU A 183 -5.78 23.51 24.55
N ALA A 184 -5.79 23.44 25.88
CA ALA A 184 -6.42 22.38 26.65
C ALA A 184 -7.89 22.70 26.97
N LEU A 185 -8.75 21.69 26.86
CA LEU A 185 -10.00 21.63 27.60
C LEU A 185 -9.93 20.49 28.61
N CYS A 186 -10.80 20.51 29.60
CA CYS A 186 -10.91 19.44 30.57
C CYS A 186 -12.24 18.70 30.43
N ILE A 187 -12.25 17.44 30.82
CA ILE A 187 -13.49 16.67 31.01
C ILE A 187 -13.54 16.05 32.40
N ILE A 188 -14.75 15.92 32.93
CA ILE A 188 -15.02 15.24 34.20
C ILE A 188 -15.93 14.06 33.93
N LEU A 189 -15.65 12.95 34.62
CA LEU A 189 -16.50 11.77 34.70
C LEU A 189 -17.10 11.70 36.13
N PRO A 190 -18.31 12.25 36.37
CA PRO A 190 -18.84 12.37 37.71
C PRO A 190 -19.00 11.02 38.41
N GLY A 191 -18.57 10.93 39.67
CA GLY A 191 -18.74 9.74 40.49
C GLY A 191 -17.85 8.54 40.12
N HIS A 192 -16.93 8.68 39.17
CA HIS A 192 -16.10 7.57 38.69
C HIS A 192 -14.66 8.00 38.42
N ASN A 193 -13.73 7.03 38.52
CA ASN A 193 -12.32 7.26 38.26
C ASN A 193 -12.03 7.33 36.75
N HIS A 194 -11.93 8.54 36.20
CA HIS A 194 -11.64 8.72 34.77
C HIS A 194 -10.28 8.14 34.33
N CYS A 195 -9.32 7.94 35.23
CA CYS A 195 -8.03 7.31 34.90
C CYS A 195 -8.18 5.84 34.53
N THR A 196 -9.23 5.18 35.04
CA THR A 196 -9.53 3.78 34.75
C THR A 196 -10.25 3.61 33.41
N TYR A 197 -11.14 4.55 33.08
CA TYR A 197 -12.04 4.41 31.94
C TYR A 197 -11.58 5.15 30.68
N LEU A 198 -10.74 6.19 30.81
CA LEU A 198 -10.33 7.02 29.68
C LEU A 198 -8.84 6.82 29.35
N ALA A 199 -8.57 6.47 28.11
CA ALA A 199 -7.24 6.29 27.54
C ALA A 199 -6.81 7.50 26.70
N GLY A 200 -5.51 7.60 26.43
CA GLY A 200 -5.00 8.54 25.43
C GLY A 200 -5.56 8.21 24.04
N GLY A 201 -5.88 9.23 23.26
CA GLY A 201 -6.41 9.09 21.91
C GLY A 201 -7.94 8.98 21.85
N ASP A 202 -8.60 8.69 22.97
CA ASP A 202 -10.06 8.60 23.02
C ASP A 202 -10.70 9.92 22.57
N PRO A 203 -11.62 9.90 21.60
CA PRO A 203 -12.26 11.11 21.12
C PRO A 203 -13.35 11.58 22.07
N VAL A 204 -13.32 12.88 22.36
CA VAL A 204 -14.42 13.63 23.00
C VAL A 204 -15.32 14.18 21.90
N ILE A 205 -16.59 13.78 21.91
CA ILE A 205 -17.57 14.15 20.89
C ILE A 205 -18.71 14.93 21.53
N CYS A 206 -18.83 16.22 21.18
CA CYS A 206 -19.94 17.08 21.59
C CYS A 206 -20.83 17.38 20.39
N LYS A 207 -22.16 17.28 20.54
CA LYS A 207 -23.14 17.56 19.46
C LYS A 207 -22.81 16.85 18.13
N GLY A 208 -22.18 15.67 18.18
CA GLY A 208 -21.80 14.87 17.02
C GLY A 208 -20.51 15.29 16.30
N ARG A 209 -19.77 16.27 16.80
CA ARG A 209 -18.49 16.75 16.26
C ARG A 209 -17.34 16.34 17.17
N LEU A 210 -16.15 16.16 16.60
CA LEU A 210 -14.93 15.89 17.34
C LEU A 210 -14.45 17.17 18.02
N THR A 211 -14.53 17.20 19.35
CA THR A 211 -14.30 18.39 20.16
C THR A 211 -12.99 18.33 20.93
N GLY A 212 -12.54 17.13 21.30
CA GLY A 212 -11.26 16.95 22.00
C GLY A 212 -10.65 15.58 21.75
N ILE A 213 -9.35 15.46 21.99
CA ILE A 213 -8.63 14.19 22.09
C ILE A 213 -8.14 14.06 23.52
N VAL A 214 -8.47 12.96 24.20
CA VAL A 214 -7.99 12.71 25.55
C VAL A 214 -6.48 12.54 25.52
N ASN A 215 -5.75 13.31 26.33
CA ASN A 215 -4.30 13.18 26.38
C ASN A 215 -3.91 11.88 27.10
N GLN A 216 -2.82 11.25 26.67
CA GLN A 216 -2.12 10.26 27.47
C GLN A 216 -1.48 10.95 28.67
N HIS A 217 -1.63 10.38 29.86
CA HIS A 217 -1.09 10.96 31.08
C HIS A 217 -0.56 9.85 31.99
N TYR A 218 0.77 9.77 32.14
CA TYR A 218 1.44 8.73 32.95
C TYR A 218 1.12 8.87 34.45
N ASN A 219 0.90 10.10 34.94
CA ASN A 219 0.57 10.41 36.35
C ASN A 219 -0.89 10.84 36.52
N CYS A 220 -1.84 10.05 36.01
CA CYS A 220 -3.25 10.41 36.09
C CYS A 220 -3.76 10.41 37.54
N HIS A 221 -4.46 11.47 37.94
CA HIS A 221 -5.03 11.60 39.28
C HIS A 221 -6.57 11.69 39.23
N PRO A 222 -7.32 10.80 39.93
CA PRO A 222 -8.77 10.65 39.75
C PRO A 222 -9.61 11.87 40.17
N ASN A 223 -9.07 12.70 41.06
CA ASN A 223 -9.75 13.88 41.61
C ASN A 223 -9.46 15.19 40.85
N ILE A 224 -8.63 15.12 39.81
CA ILE A 224 -8.28 16.26 38.96
C ILE A 224 -8.96 16.02 37.60
N PRO A 225 -9.53 17.03 36.93
CA PRO A 225 -10.16 16.83 35.64
C PRO A 225 -9.18 16.25 34.59
N ARG A 226 -9.70 15.50 33.62
CA ARG A 226 -8.87 14.89 32.57
C ARG A 226 -8.58 15.92 31.47
N PRO A 227 -7.32 16.30 31.21
CA PRO A 227 -6.97 17.22 30.14
C PRO A 227 -7.13 16.54 28.76
N CYS A 228 -7.56 17.33 27.78
CA CYS A 228 -7.74 16.96 26.39
C CYS A 228 -7.18 18.07 25.49
N ALA A 229 -6.62 17.72 24.33
CA ALA A 229 -6.32 18.68 23.28
C ALA A 229 -7.64 19.19 22.69
N ALA A 230 -7.92 20.49 22.80
CA ALA A 230 -9.15 21.11 22.30
C ALA A 230 -9.08 21.30 20.78
N ILE A 231 -9.96 20.60 20.03
CA ILE A 231 -9.89 20.55 18.57
C ILE A 231 -10.01 21.92 17.92
N SER A 232 -10.90 22.77 18.44
CA SER A 232 -11.11 24.14 17.95
C SER A 232 -9.81 24.95 17.94
N SER A 233 -8.98 24.82 18.98
CA SER A 233 -7.67 25.47 19.10
C SER A 233 -6.61 24.89 18.15
N PHE A 234 -6.74 23.60 17.79
CA PHE A 234 -5.78 22.92 16.92
C PHE A 234 -6.17 22.92 15.43
N ILE A 235 -7.31 23.49 15.02
CA ILE A 235 -7.71 23.54 13.61
C ILE A 235 -6.60 24.07 12.68
N PRO A 236 -5.93 25.21 12.96
CA PRO A 236 -4.86 25.72 12.10
C PRO A 236 -3.72 24.71 11.93
N TRP A 237 -3.29 24.07 13.02
CA TRP A 237 -2.26 23.04 12.98
C TRP A 237 -2.74 21.81 12.21
N ILE A 238 -3.93 21.28 12.50
CA ILE A 238 -4.51 20.11 11.80
C ILE A 238 -4.54 20.34 10.29
N MET A 239 -4.97 21.53 9.84
CA MET A 239 -5.04 21.85 8.42
C MET A 239 -3.66 22.00 7.77
N SER A 240 -2.72 22.68 8.43
CA SER A 240 -1.33 22.80 7.97
C SER A 240 -0.64 21.44 7.87
N THR A 241 -0.76 20.61 8.91
CA THR A 241 -0.18 19.27 8.96
C THR A 241 -0.84 18.34 7.94
N LYS A 242 -2.14 18.46 7.65
CA LYS A 242 -2.77 17.75 6.53
C LYS A 242 -2.15 18.09 5.18
N GLN A 243 -1.80 19.37 4.94
CA GLN A 243 -1.13 19.79 3.71
C GLN A 243 0.30 19.24 3.63
N GLU A 244 1.03 19.23 4.75
CA GLU A 244 2.35 18.62 4.82
C GLU A 244 2.29 17.11 4.54
N LEU A 245 1.36 16.41 5.19
CA LEU A 245 1.12 14.98 5.01
C LEU A 245 0.61 14.62 3.59
N ALA A 246 0.08 15.57 2.84
CA ALA A 246 -0.31 15.36 1.44
C ALA A 246 0.89 15.13 0.52
N LYS A 247 2.10 15.53 0.92
CA LYS A 247 3.35 15.25 0.19
C LYS A 247 3.71 13.76 0.19
N TYR A 248 3.18 12.99 1.15
CA TYR A 248 3.39 11.55 1.28
C TYR A 248 2.24 10.82 0.56
N PRO A 249 2.45 10.09 -0.54
CA PRO A 249 1.37 9.67 -1.42
C PRO A 249 0.56 8.52 -0.80
N PRO A 250 -0.78 8.65 -0.68
CA PRO A 250 -1.68 7.56 -0.29
C PRO A 250 -2.02 6.62 -1.46
N LYS A 251 -1.67 7.02 -2.68
CA LYS A 251 -1.98 6.32 -3.93
C LYS A 251 -0.68 6.03 -4.64
N LEU A 252 -0.32 4.75 -4.64
CA LEU A 252 0.92 4.25 -5.21
C LEU A 252 0.89 4.13 -6.73
N ALA A 253 -0.31 3.92 -7.28
CA ALA A 253 -0.48 3.59 -8.68
C ALA A 253 -1.62 4.37 -9.33
N ASP A 254 -1.37 4.88 -10.53
CA ASP A 254 -2.32 5.61 -11.37
C ASP A 254 -2.44 4.98 -12.75
N VAL A 255 -3.49 5.31 -13.51
CA VAL A 255 -3.61 4.83 -14.90
C VAL A 255 -2.42 5.34 -15.70
N SER A 256 -1.67 4.43 -16.32
CA SER A 256 -0.39 4.83 -16.91
C SER A 256 -0.55 5.57 -18.23
N LYS A 257 0.12 6.72 -18.33
CA LYS A 257 0.33 7.44 -19.61
C LYS A 257 1.29 6.70 -20.55
N TYR A 258 2.06 5.77 -20.01
CA TYR A 258 2.99 4.90 -20.75
C TYR A 258 2.37 3.57 -21.20
N SER A 259 1.09 3.34 -20.92
CA SER A 259 0.36 2.12 -21.33
C SER A 259 0.49 1.80 -22.82
N LYS A 260 0.62 2.83 -23.68
CA LYS A 260 0.81 2.67 -25.13
C LYS A 260 2.13 2.02 -25.55
N TYR A 261 3.10 1.94 -24.64
CA TYR A 261 4.42 1.35 -24.89
C TYR A 261 4.54 -0.09 -24.38
N ALA A 262 3.59 -0.53 -23.56
CA ALA A 262 3.64 -1.82 -22.88
C ALA A 262 2.81 -2.88 -23.62
N VAL A 263 3.25 -4.13 -23.53
CA VAL A 263 2.54 -5.31 -24.02
C VAL A 263 2.46 -6.40 -22.97
N TYR A 264 1.55 -7.34 -23.20
CA TYR A 264 1.42 -8.55 -22.41
C TYR A 264 2.03 -9.74 -23.13
N LEU A 265 2.77 -10.56 -22.39
CA LEU A 265 3.36 -11.79 -22.87
C LEU A 265 2.72 -12.98 -22.20
N GLY A 266 2.45 -14.02 -23.00
CA GLY A 266 1.94 -15.28 -22.49
C GLY A 266 2.24 -16.45 -23.42
N TRP A 267 2.02 -17.65 -22.90
CA TRP A 267 2.15 -18.91 -23.62
C TRP A 267 0.81 -19.65 -23.62
N PRO A 268 0.43 -20.29 -24.73
CA PRO A 268 -0.72 -21.19 -24.74
C PRO A 268 -0.40 -22.42 -23.88
N ASN A 269 -1.29 -22.77 -22.96
CA ASN A 269 -1.18 -24.03 -22.22
C ASN A 269 -1.92 -25.17 -22.95
N LYS A 270 -1.80 -26.41 -22.45
CA LYS A 270 -2.41 -27.62 -23.05
C LYS A 270 -3.94 -27.56 -23.21
N ARG A 271 -4.63 -26.57 -22.63
CA ARG A 271 -6.09 -26.38 -22.71
C ARG A 271 -6.46 -25.11 -23.50
N ASP A 272 -5.53 -24.53 -24.27
CA ASP A 272 -5.68 -23.27 -24.99
C ASP A 272 -6.08 -22.07 -24.11
N VAL A 273 -5.83 -22.15 -22.80
CA VAL A 273 -6.06 -21.03 -21.89
C VAL A 273 -4.88 -20.07 -22.01
N GLN A 274 -5.17 -18.82 -22.36
CA GLN A 274 -4.21 -17.74 -22.45
C GLN A 274 -3.83 -17.27 -21.04
N THR A 275 -2.62 -17.62 -20.58
CA THR A 275 -2.06 -17.15 -19.30
C THR A 275 -1.10 -16.00 -19.50
N LEU A 276 -1.33 -14.89 -18.80
CA LEU A 276 -0.38 -13.79 -18.68
C LEU A 276 0.79 -14.21 -17.79
N MET A 277 2.02 -14.01 -18.28
CA MET A 277 3.22 -14.44 -17.55
C MET A 277 4.24 -13.31 -17.37
N ALA A 278 4.30 -12.35 -18.29
CA ALA A 278 5.21 -11.22 -18.21
C ALA A 278 4.65 -9.99 -18.94
N CYS A 279 5.31 -8.85 -18.75
CA CYS A 279 5.14 -7.66 -19.56
C CYS A 279 6.28 -7.55 -20.58
N GLY A 280 6.09 -6.68 -21.57
CA GLY A 280 7.15 -6.28 -22.49
C GLY A 280 7.00 -4.84 -22.94
N ILE A 281 8.00 -4.35 -23.65
CA ILE A 281 8.08 -2.98 -24.17
C ILE A 281 8.17 -3.03 -25.70
N ILE A 282 7.31 -2.28 -26.39
CA ILE A 282 7.36 -2.16 -27.85
C ILE A 282 8.60 -1.36 -28.23
N LEU A 283 9.51 -1.94 -29.01
CA LEU A 283 10.68 -1.23 -29.55
C LEU A 283 10.51 -0.91 -31.05
N SER A 284 9.78 -1.73 -31.79
CA SER A 284 9.46 -1.51 -33.21
C SER A 284 8.11 -2.13 -33.56
N LYS A 285 7.73 -2.10 -34.84
CA LYS A 285 6.46 -2.67 -35.33
C LYS A 285 6.33 -4.16 -35.07
N ASP A 286 7.43 -4.87 -34.84
CA ASP A 286 7.44 -6.31 -34.64
C ASP A 286 8.48 -6.79 -33.62
N ILE A 287 9.13 -5.88 -32.90
CA ILE A 287 10.11 -6.22 -31.85
C ILE A 287 9.64 -5.73 -30.49
N VAL A 288 9.69 -6.64 -29.52
CA VAL A 288 9.36 -6.40 -28.11
C VAL A 288 10.57 -6.73 -27.24
N LEU A 289 10.87 -5.86 -26.29
CA LEU A 289 11.85 -6.07 -25.22
C LEU A 289 11.16 -6.63 -23.97
N THR A 290 11.78 -7.58 -23.29
CA THR A 290 11.32 -8.11 -21.99
C THR A 290 12.50 -8.57 -21.14
N SER A 291 12.24 -9.08 -19.95
CA SER A 291 13.29 -9.54 -19.03
C SER A 291 13.89 -10.87 -19.49
N TYR A 292 13.07 -11.83 -19.88
CA TYR A 292 13.58 -13.15 -20.26
C TYR A 292 12.50 -13.95 -21.01
N THR A 293 12.93 -14.86 -21.90
CA THR A 293 12.04 -15.83 -22.56
C THR A 293 12.49 -17.24 -22.20
N ASN A 294 11.68 -17.95 -21.40
CA ASN A 294 12.01 -19.33 -21.01
C ASN A 294 11.84 -20.29 -22.20
N GLU A 295 12.82 -21.18 -22.37
CA GLU A 295 12.64 -22.47 -23.04
C GLU A 295 11.89 -23.42 -22.08
N ASP A 296 11.03 -24.30 -22.60
CA ASP A 296 10.34 -25.32 -21.79
C ASP A 296 11.41 -26.26 -21.20
N ILE A 297 11.64 -26.19 -19.88
CA ILE A 297 12.71 -26.93 -19.17
C ILE A 297 12.56 -28.45 -19.37
N HIS A 298 11.36 -28.92 -19.70
CA HIS A 298 11.06 -30.33 -19.91
C HIS A 298 11.28 -30.80 -21.36
N ASP A 299 11.44 -29.92 -22.34
CA ASP A 299 11.67 -30.30 -23.74
C ASP A 299 12.48 -29.24 -24.51
N LYS A 300 13.79 -29.45 -24.56
CA LYS A 300 14.77 -28.61 -25.28
C LYS A 300 14.53 -28.54 -26.81
N HIS A 301 13.65 -29.37 -27.37
CA HIS A 301 13.37 -29.40 -28.82
C HIS A 301 12.02 -28.75 -29.18
N LYS A 302 11.23 -28.34 -28.19
CA LYS A 302 9.93 -27.73 -28.42
C LYS A 302 10.09 -26.26 -28.78
N LYS A 303 9.73 -25.89 -30.01
CA LYS A 303 9.67 -24.49 -30.46
C LYS A 303 8.88 -23.66 -29.44
N ILE A 304 9.50 -22.61 -28.90
CA ILE A 304 8.82 -21.65 -28.06
C ILE A 304 7.78 -20.95 -28.94
N ASN A 305 6.50 -21.21 -28.69
CA ASN A 305 5.41 -20.48 -29.33
C ASN A 305 4.74 -19.65 -28.24
N GLY A 306 4.85 -18.34 -28.31
CA GLY A 306 4.18 -17.43 -27.40
C GLY A 306 3.24 -16.48 -28.14
N TYR A 307 2.60 -15.60 -27.37
CA TYR A 307 1.82 -14.51 -27.92
C TYR A 307 2.12 -13.18 -27.21
N VAL A 308 1.94 -12.10 -27.95
CA VAL A 308 2.00 -10.71 -27.53
C VAL A 308 0.59 -10.14 -27.65
N VAL A 309 0.14 -9.44 -26.61
CA VAL A 309 -1.10 -8.64 -26.66
C VAL A 309 -0.76 -7.16 -26.50
N TYR A 310 -1.22 -6.33 -27.43
CA TYR A 310 -0.89 -4.91 -27.49
C TYR A 310 -2.15 -4.04 -27.69
N GLY A 311 -2.09 -2.76 -27.35
CA GLY A 311 -3.16 -1.80 -27.69
C GLY A 311 -4.46 -1.92 -26.89
N LEU A 312 -4.45 -2.64 -25.77
CA LEU A 312 -5.63 -2.80 -24.89
C LEU A 312 -5.65 -1.74 -23.79
N ALA A 313 -6.82 -1.12 -23.58
CA ALA A 313 -7.03 -0.17 -22.48
C ALA A 313 -7.23 -0.87 -21.12
N LYS A 314 -7.62 -2.14 -21.14
CA LYS A 314 -7.85 -2.99 -19.98
C LYS A 314 -7.58 -4.44 -20.34
N TYR A 315 -7.16 -5.23 -19.36
CA TYR A 315 -7.02 -6.67 -19.53
C TYR A 315 -8.38 -7.31 -19.83
N LEU A 316 -8.39 -8.27 -20.74
CA LEU A 316 -9.60 -8.99 -21.16
C LEU A 316 -9.34 -10.49 -20.98
N LYS A 317 -10.31 -11.23 -20.42
CA LYS A 317 -10.21 -12.70 -20.32
C LYS A 317 -10.12 -13.39 -21.69
N LYS A 318 -10.57 -12.72 -22.76
CA LYS A 318 -10.47 -13.16 -24.15
C LYS A 318 -9.97 -11.99 -25.00
N PHE A 319 -8.79 -12.13 -25.57
CA PHE A 319 -8.19 -11.03 -26.34
C PHE A 319 -8.78 -10.93 -27.76
N PRO A 320 -9.03 -9.71 -28.26
CA PRO A 320 -9.40 -9.50 -29.66
C PRO A 320 -8.27 -9.98 -30.59
N LYS A 321 -8.62 -10.69 -31.67
CA LYS A 321 -7.64 -11.20 -32.65
C LYS A 321 -6.75 -10.10 -33.24
N ALA A 322 -7.27 -8.88 -33.40
CA ALA A 322 -6.52 -7.75 -33.92
C ALA A 322 -5.36 -7.28 -33.01
N ASN A 323 -5.47 -7.57 -31.71
CA ASN A 323 -4.52 -7.16 -30.67
C ASN A 323 -3.58 -8.30 -30.27
N LEU A 324 -3.75 -9.50 -30.82
CA LEU A 324 -3.05 -10.72 -30.43
C LEU A 324 -2.13 -11.16 -31.57
N LEU A 325 -0.82 -11.19 -31.30
CA LEU A 325 0.20 -11.61 -32.27
C LEU A 325 0.96 -12.82 -31.73
N SER A 326 1.21 -13.83 -32.55
CA SER A 326 2.10 -14.94 -32.19
C SER A 326 3.57 -14.57 -32.42
N TRP A 327 4.46 -15.26 -31.70
CA TRP A 327 5.90 -15.20 -31.91
C TRP A 327 6.52 -16.58 -31.68
N ASP A 328 7.55 -16.90 -32.45
CA ASP A 328 8.34 -18.12 -32.33
C ASP A 328 9.87 -17.87 -32.37
N VAL A 329 10.26 -16.59 -32.35
CA VAL A 329 11.65 -16.15 -32.38
C VAL A 329 11.92 -15.22 -31.20
N SER A 330 12.92 -15.57 -30.39
CA SER A 330 13.45 -14.72 -29.33
C SER A 330 14.97 -14.86 -29.20
N ILE A 331 15.59 -13.85 -28.57
CA ILE A 331 17.02 -13.81 -28.25
C ILE A 331 17.15 -13.34 -26.81
N ASN A 332 17.65 -14.21 -25.92
CA ASN A 332 18.03 -13.84 -24.56
C ASN A 332 19.48 -13.31 -24.52
N TYR A 333 19.76 -12.34 -23.65
CA TYR A 333 21.12 -11.84 -23.41
C TYR A 333 22.00 -12.92 -22.78
N GLU A 334 21.53 -13.52 -21.69
CA GLU A 334 22.14 -14.72 -21.14
C GLU A 334 21.68 -15.95 -21.92
N ARG A 335 22.65 -16.79 -22.31
CA ARG A 335 22.41 -18.01 -23.09
C ARG A 335 22.00 -19.21 -22.25
N ASP A 336 22.07 -19.09 -20.93
CA ASP A 336 21.58 -20.14 -20.04
C ASP A 336 20.07 -20.29 -20.23
N PRO A 337 19.50 -21.50 -20.42
CA PRO A 337 18.06 -21.73 -20.55
C PRO A 337 17.26 -21.39 -19.28
N VAL A 338 17.90 -21.23 -18.12
CA VAL A 338 17.29 -20.85 -16.85
C VAL A 338 17.75 -19.46 -16.46
N ALA A 339 16.79 -18.55 -16.24
CA ALA A 339 17.09 -17.21 -15.74
C ALA A 339 17.71 -17.29 -14.33
N HIS A 340 18.79 -16.52 -14.12
CA HIS A 340 19.42 -16.37 -12.81
C HIS A 340 18.88 -15.12 -12.11
N PRO A 341 18.36 -15.20 -10.86
CA PRO A 341 17.82 -14.04 -10.14
C PRO A 341 18.77 -12.84 -10.01
N PHE A 342 20.07 -13.11 -10.02
CA PHE A 342 21.15 -12.12 -9.92
C PHE A 342 22.01 -12.01 -11.20
N GLY A 343 21.55 -12.59 -12.30
CA GLY A 343 22.13 -12.44 -13.65
C GLY A 343 21.46 -11.33 -14.46
N VAL A 344 22.04 -10.99 -15.61
CA VAL A 344 21.48 -10.03 -16.56
C VAL A 344 20.23 -10.64 -17.20
N GLN A 345 19.09 -9.97 -17.03
CA GLN A 345 17.82 -10.44 -17.57
C GLN A 345 17.31 -9.47 -18.62
N LEU A 346 17.63 -9.77 -19.88
CA LEU A 346 17.17 -9.03 -21.04
C LEU A 346 16.88 -9.98 -22.20
N ALA A 347 15.77 -9.77 -22.91
CA ALA A 347 15.40 -10.56 -24.08
C ALA A 347 14.65 -9.74 -25.14
N LEU A 348 14.86 -10.09 -26.41
CA LEU A 348 14.12 -9.56 -27.54
C LEU A 348 13.22 -10.64 -28.14
N ILE A 349 11.97 -10.29 -28.44
CA ILE A 349 10.99 -11.12 -29.11
C ILE A 349 10.68 -10.50 -30.48
N LYS A 350 10.62 -11.34 -31.52
CA LYS A 350 10.13 -10.94 -32.85
C LYS A 350 8.73 -11.51 -33.08
N THR A 351 7.74 -10.65 -33.28
CA THR A 351 6.37 -11.08 -33.60
C THR A 351 6.25 -11.49 -35.06
N ASN A 352 5.38 -12.47 -35.33
CA ASN A 352 5.16 -13.02 -36.66
C ASN A 352 4.46 -12.04 -37.62
N ASN A 353 3.76 -11.06 -37.06
CA ASN A 353 3.07 -10.01 -37.80
C ASN A 353 3.40 -8.65 -37.17
N ASN A 354 3.21 -7.58 -37.94
CA ASN A 354 3.39 -6.22 -37.44
C ASN A 354 2.22 -5.78 -36.54
N MET A 355 2.56 -5.17 -35.41
CA MET A 355 1.66 -4.35 -34.61
C MET A 355 1.16 -3.15 -35.42
N LYS A 356 -0.12 -2.81 -35.25
CA LYS A 356 -0.71 -1.59 -35.82
C LYS A 356 -0.62 -0.46 -34.82
N PHE A 357 0.15 0.57 -35.14
CA PHE A 357 0.33 1.70 -34.24
C PHE A 357 -0.82 2.69 -34.30
N ASP A 358 -1.20 3.17 -33.11
CA ASP A 358 -2.26 4.13 -32.88
C ASP A 358 -2.06 4.81 -31.52
N LYS A 359 -3.06 5.51 -30.99
CA LYS A 359 -2.97 6.14 -29.66
C LYS A 359 -2.74 5.16 -28.48
N ARG A 360 -2.92 3.86 -28.68
CA ARG A 360 -2.80 2.80 -27.66
C ARG A 360 -1.60 1.87 -27.89
N ALA A 361 -0.88 2.00 -29.00
CA ALA A 361 0.31 1.20 -29.29
C ALA A 361 1.33 2.03 -30.07
N ASN A 362 2.52 2.25 -29.49
CA ASN A 362 3.64 2.92 -30.12
C ASN A 362 4.97 2.35 -29.60
N PRO A 363 6.07 2.49 -30.36
CA PRO A 363 7.39 2.14 -29.87
C PRO A 363 7.87 3.13 -28.80
N MET A 364 8.51 2.61 -27.75
CA MET A 364 9.19 3.42 -26.74
C MET A 364 10.61 3.72 -27.19
N PRO A 365 11.04 4.98 -27.21
CA PRO A 365 12.43 5.31 -27.55
C PRO A 365 13.42 4.73 -26.53
N LEU A 366 14.55 4.23 -27.03
CA LEU A 366 15.67 3.85 -26.17
C LEU A 366 16.28 5.10 -25.49
N PRO A 367 16.78 4.96 -24.24
CA PRO A 367 17.29 6.10 -23.47
C PRO A 367 18.49 6.74 -24.15
N ARG A 368 18.62 8.06 -24.01
CA ARG A 368 19.75 8.82 -24.56
C ARG A 368 20.85 9.04 -23.53
N GLN A 369 20.48 9.09 -22.27
CA GLN A 369 21.36 9.39 -21.15
C GLN A 369 21.27 8.30 -20.09
N GLN A 370 22.29 8.25 -19.24
CA GLN A 370 22.28 7.41 -18.06
C GLN A 370 21.23 7.94 -17.05
N LEU A 371 20.76 7.05 -16.18
CA LEU A 371 19.84 7.38 -15.09
C LEU A 371 20.41 8.51 -14.21
N ASP A 372 19.63 9.56 -14.02
CA ASP A 372 19.81 10.58 -12.98
C ASP A 372 19.27 10.04 -11.65
N GLU A 373 20.07 10.09 -10.60
CA GLU A 373 19.72 9.57 -9.26
C GLU A 373 18.52 10.31 -8.63
N ASN A 374 18.25 11.55 -9.07
CA ASN A 374 17.11 12.34 -8.61
C ASN A 374 15.87 12.22 -9.53
N ALA A 375 15.88 11.30 -10.50
CA ALA A 375 14.79 11.18 -11.46
C ALA A 375 13.48 10.71 -10.81
N GLU A 376 12.37 11.25 -11.31
CA GLU A 376 11.05 10.72 -10.96
C GLU A 376 10.78 9.47 -11.78
N CYS A 377 10.64 8.34 -11.08
CA CYS A 377 10.52 7.04 -11.70
C CYS A 377 9.16 6.38 -11.43
N VAL A 378 8.70 5.62 -12.42
CA VAL A 378 7.54 4.73 -12.30
C VAL A 378 7.83 3.36 -12.90
N VAL A 379 7.22 2.32 -12.35
CA VAL A 379 7.12 0.98 -12.98
C VAL A 379 5.74 0.82 -13.59
N VAL A 380 5.70 0.45 -14.86
CA VAL A 380 4.47 0.37 -15.65
C VAL A 380 4.08 -1.09 -15.81
N GLY A 381 2.93 -1.50 -15.29
CA GLY A 381 2.55 -2.91 -15.32
C GLY A 381 1.06 -3.13 -15.02
N LEU A 382 0.62 -4.39 -15.12
CA LEU A 382 -0.71 -4.78 -14.66
C LEU A 382 -0.69 -4.91 -13.15
N ILE A 383 -1.51 -4.12 -12.47
CA ILE A 383 -1.77 -4.29 -11.04
C ILE A 383 -3.21 -4.78 -10.92
N ASN A 384 -3.42 -5.92 -10.26
CA ASN A 384 -4.75 -6.51 -10.02
C ASN A 384 -5.58 -6.78 -11.31
N ALA A 385 -4.91 -7.21 -12.38
CA ALA A 385 -5.46 -7.89 -13.57
C ALA A 385 -6.52 -7.16 -14.40
N SER A 386 -6.66 -5.82 -14.30
CA SER A 386 -7.68 -5.09 -15.05
C SER A 386 -7.17 -3.90 -15.86
N VAL A 387 -6.18 -3.12 -15.43
CA VAL A 387 -5.70 -1.91 -16.14
C VAL A 387 -4.18 -1.78 -15.99
N ILE A 388 -3.50 -1.24 -17.01
CA ILE A 388 -2.07 -0.89 -16.90
C ILE A 388 -1.94 0.35 -16.02
N LEU A 389 -1.29 0.17 -14.88
CA LEU A 389 -1.01 1.25 -13.95
C LEU A 389 0.49 1.61 -13.99
N GLU A 390 0.81 2.84 -13.61
CA GLU A 390 2.16 3.27 -13.29
C GLU A 390 2.28 3.39 -11.77
N THR A 391 3.21 2.65 -11.19
CA THR A 391 3.52 2.67 -9.77
C THR A 391 4.69 3.60 -9.52
N LYS A 392 4.55 4.58 -8.62
CA LYS A 392 5.68 5.43 -8.23
C LYS A 392 6.75 4.60 -7.53
N VAL A 393 8.01 4.81 -7.91
CA VAL A 393 9.16 4.11 -7.35
C VAL A 393 10.30 5.07 -7.04
N ILE A 394 11.20 4.64 -6.16
CA ILE A 394 12.48 5.28 -5.91
C ILE A 394 13.61 4.41 -6.44
N ILE A 395 14.70 5.06 -6.83
CA ILE A 395 15.95 4.38 -7.16
C ILE A 395 16.78 4.30 -5.88
N VAL A 396 17.21 3.09 -5.53
CA VAL A 396 18.09 2.90 -4.39
C VAL A 396 19.54 3.12 -4.85
N PRO A 397 20.31 3.99 -4.16
CA PRO A 397 21.71 4.23 -4.49
C PRO A 397 22.52 2.95 -4.61
N LYS A 398 23.46 2.91 -5.55
CA LYS A 398 24.16 1.67 -5.92
C LYS A 398 24.91 1.01 -4.75
N ASN A 399 25.54 1.80 -3.89
CA ASN A 399 26.24 1.32 -2.71
C ASN A 399 25.27 0.64 -1.73
N GLU A 400 24.17 1.31 -1.39
CA GLU A 400 23.12 0.76 -0.51
C GLU A 400 22.49 -0.48 -1.13
N CYS A 401 22.19 -0.44 -2.43
CA CYS A 401 21.64 -1.55 -3.21
C CYS A 401 22.49 -2.82 -3.09
N VAL A 402 23.81 -2.72 -3.27
CA VAL A 402 24.72 -3.87 -3.18
C VAL A 402 24.72 -4.46 -1.76
N GLU A 403 24.67 -3.64 -0.72
CA GLU A 403 24.66 -4.10 0.68
C GLU A 403 23.39 -4.88 1.06
N GLN A 404 22.29 -4.70 0.32
CA GLN A 404 21.04 -5.44 0.57
C GLN A 404 21.10 -6.92 0.15
N PHE A 405 22.06 -7.32 -0.68
CA PHE A 405 22.16 -8.69 -1.22
C PHE A 405 23.43 -9.39 -0.74
N LYS A 406 23.31 -10.69 -0.42
CA LYS A 406 24.49 -11.50 -0.06
C LYS A 406 25.25 -11.93 -1.32
N GLU A 407 24.51 -12.19 -2.38
CA GLU A 407 24.99 -12.55 -3.70
C GLU A 407 25.45 -11.30 -4.48
N LYS A 408 26.46 -11.48 -5.32
CA LYS A 408 26.96 -10.40 -6.18
C LYS A 408 25.94 -10.11 -7.29
N ILE A 409 25.37 -8.91 -7.27
CA ILE A 409 24.52 -8.40 -8.36
C ILE A 409 25.35 -8.08 -9.61
N TYR A 410 24.76 -8.28 -10.79
CA TYR A 410 25.40 -8.04 -12.09
C TYR A 410 25.64 -6.56 -12.37
N ASN A 411 26.62 -6.27 -13.24
CA ASN A 411 26.85 -4.90 -13.69
C ASN A 411 25.70 -4.44 -14.58
N GLY A 412 25.13 -3.28 -14.27
CA GLY A 412 23.93 -2.75 -14.92
C GLY A 412 22.61 -3.12 -14.25
N ALA A 413 22.66 -3.71 -13.05
CA ALA A 413 21.51 -3.80 -12.17
C ALA A 413 21.14 -2.42 -11.60
N ILE A 414 19.84 -2.12 -11.59
CA ILE A 414 19.23 -0.96 -10.95
C ILE A 414 18.36 -1.49 -9.82
N CYS A 415 18.59 -1.02 -8.59
CA CYS A 415 17.67 -1.30 -7.49
C CYS A 415 16.53 -0.30 -7.49
N VAL A 416 15.31 -0.83 -7.45
CA VAL A 416 14.07 -0.07 -7.47
C VAL A 416 13.26 -0.49 -6.25
N ASP A 417 12.79 0.47 -5.46
CA ASP A 417 11.90 0.19 -4.33
C ASP A 417 10.67 1.10 -4.37
N LEU A 418 9.65 0.77 -3.59
CA LEU A 418 8.53 1.66 -3.36
C LEU A 418 8.99 2.84 -2.49
N PRO A 419 8.42 4.04 -2.67
CA PRO A 419 8.67 5.17 -1.78
C PRO A 419 8.54 4.74 -0.29
N PRO A 420 9.43 5.19 0.61
CA PRO A 420 9.50 4.67 1.99
C PRO A 420 8.20 4.77 2.79
N ASP A 421 7.37 5.75 2.44
CA ASP A 421 6.06 6.08 3.00
C ASP A 421 4.89 5.31 2.37
N SER A 422 5.16 4.47 1.39
CA SER A 422 4.15 3.76 0.60
C SER A 422 4.26 2.24 0.67
N ASP A 423 5.44 1.73 1.05
CA ASP A 423 5.79 0.31 1.07
C ASP A 423 5.08 -0.46 2.18
N THR A 424 3.83 -0.90 1.98
CA THR A 424 3.16 -1.59 3.08
C THR A 424 1.98 -2.52 2.76
N GLU A 425 0.97 -2.21 1.94
CA GLU A 425 -0.14 -3.17 1.75
C GLU A 425 0.13 -4.23 0.68
N GLU A 426 0.90 -3.88 -0.33
CA GLU A 426 1.44 -4.76 -1.37
C GLU A 426 2.90 -4.33 -1.52
N SER A 427 3.85 -5.27 -1.47
CA SER A 427 5.24 -4.94 -1.77
C SER A 427 5.41 -4.84 -3.28
N HIS A 428 6.56 -4.32 -3.72
CA HIS A 428 6.94 -4.35 -5.14
C HIS A 428 6.80 -5.75 -5.77
N CYS A 429 6.96 -6.84 -5.00
CA CYS A 429 6.78 -8.21 -5.45
C CYS A 429 5.39 -8.50 -6.05
N SER A 430 4.36 -7.84 -5.53
CA SER A 430 2.98 -7.97 -6.03
C SER A 430 2.63 -6.92 -7.08
N LEU A 431 3.39 -5.82 -7.15
CA LEU A 431 3.09 -4.68 -8.02
C LEU A 431 3.88 -4.72 -9.33
N PHE A 432 5.08 -5.32 -9.33
CA PHE A 432 5.97 -5.33 -10.47
C PHE A 432 5.89 -6.69 -11.17
N PHE A 433 5.49 -6.67 -12.44
CA PHE A 433 5.55 -7.84 -13.30
C PHE A 433 6.92 -7.91 -13.97
N ASN A 434 7.47 -9.11 -14.14
CA ASN A 434 8.70 -9.30 -14.91
C ASN A 434 8.55 -8.73 -16.32
N GLY A 435 9.60 -8.09 -16.83
CA GLY A 435 9.58 -7.43 -18.14
C GLY A 435 8.85 -6.09 -18.17
N SER A 436 8.32 -5.61 -17.04
CA SER A 436 7.68 -4.29 -16.96
C SER A 436 8.69 -3.16 -17.23
N PRO A 437 8.31 -2.10 -17.97
CA PRO A 437 9.14 -0.91 -18.12
C PRO A 437 9.33 -0.19 -16.78
N LEU A 438 10.59 0.11 -16.44
CA LEU A 438 10.97 1.17 -15.52
C LEU A 438 11.20 2.45 -16.34
N VAL A 439 10.43 3.49 -16.04
CA VAL A 439 10.45 4.76 -16.76
C VAL A 439 10.82 5.88 -15.80
N CYS A 440 11.91 6.59 -16.07
CA CYS A 440 12.37 7.72 -15.26
C CYS A 440 12.43 8.99 -16.11
N ASN A 441 11.84 10.08 -15.64
CA ASN A 441 11.72 11.35 -16.38
C ASN A 441 11.19 11.20 -17.82
N GLY A 442 10.35 10.19 -18.06
CA GLY A 442 9.77 9.90 -19.37
C GLY A 442 10.62 9.04 -20.32
N GLU A 443 11.82 8.64 -19.92
CA GLU A 443 12.69 7.77 -20.73
C GLU A 443 12.67 6.31 -20.25
N LEU A 444 12.86 5.36 -21.16
CA LEU A 444 12.98 3.93 -20.83
C LEU A 444 14.30 3.68 -20.10
N THR A 445 14.25 3.46 -18.80
CA THR A 445 15.45 3.33 -17.97
C THR A 445 15.85 1.89 -17.73
N GLY A 446 14.87 1.02 -17.48
CA GLY A 446 15.12 -0.35 -17.07
C GLY A 446 14.00 -1.31 -17.45
N VAL A 447 14.31 -2.61 -17.31
CA VAL A 447 13.35 -3.71 -17.46
C VAL A 447 13.32 -4.50 -16.16
N ILE A 448 12.15 -4.63 -15.54
CA ILE A 448 12.00 -5.35 -14.27
C ILE A 448 12.42 -6.82 -14.41
N SER A 449 13.36 -7.27 -13.58
CA SER A 449 13.94 -8.62 -13.59
C SER A 449 13.12 -9.58 -12.72
N TRP A 450 13.17 -10.88 -13.04
CA TRP A 450 12.62 -11.94 -12.20
C TRP A 450 13.59 -12.27 -11.06
N GLN A 451 13.08 -12.50 -9.84
CA GLN A 451 13.90 -12.73 -8.65
C GLN A 451 13.64 -14.06 -7.94
N GLY A 452 12.99 -15.03 -8.59
CA GLY A 452 12.57 -16.27 -7.91
C GLY A 452 11.57 -15.97 -6.80
N ILE A 453 11.95 -16.26 -5.55
CA ILE A 453 11.16 -15.87 -4.38
C ILE A 453 11.48 -14.40 -4.06
N CYS A 454 10.58 -13.50 -4.49
CA CYS A 454 10.72 -12.08 -4.23
C CYS A 454 10.60 -11.76 -2.73
N ASN A 455 11.49 -10.91 -2.22
CA ASN A 455 11.48 -10.43 -0.85
C ASN A 455 11.11 -8.94 -0.82
N GLY A 456 9.90 -8.63 -0.34
CA GLY A 456 9.39 -7.25 -0.29
C GLY A 456 10.17 -6.31 0.61
N SER A 457 10.99 -6.83 1.54
CA SER A 457 11.79 -6.00 2.46
C SER A 457 13.12 -5.53 1.84
N LYS A 458 13.49 -6.04 0.66
CA LYS A 458 14.69 -5.64 -0.09
C LYS A 458 14.28 -4.96 -1.40
N PRO A 459 15.11 -4.10 -2.00
CA PRO A 459 14.80 -3.52 -3.30
C PRO A 459 14.60 -4.58 -4.39
N HIS A 460 13.80 -4.28 -5.40
CA HIS A 460 13.65 -5.10 -6.59
C HIS A 460 14.73 -4.78 -7.63
N LEU A 461 15.10 -5.75 -8.47
CA LEU A 461 16.11 -5.54 -9.51
C LEU A 461 15.48 -5.24 -10.86
N ALA A 462 16.04 -4.27 -11.57
CA ALA A 462 15.79 -4.00 -12.98
C ALA A 462 17.09 -4.00 -13.77
N THR A 463 17.06 -4.47 -15.02
CA THR A 463 18.20 -4.42 -15.93
C THR A 463 18.23 -3.07 -16.66
N SER A 464 19.36 -2.35 -16.59
CA SER A 464 19.53 -1.02 -17.21
C SER A 464 19.48 -1.07 -18.74
N VAL A 465 18.53 -0.39 -19.36
CA VAL A 465 18.42 -0.32 -20.82
C VAL A 465 19.57 0.51 -21.42
N TYR A 466 20.03 1.55 -20.73
CA TYR A 466 21.14 2.39 -21.21
C TYR A 466 22.45 1.60 -21.32
N ILE A 467 22.80 0.81 -20.29
CA ILE A 467 24.05 0.02 -20.28
C ILE A 467 24.03 -1.05 -21.38
N PHE A 468 22.88 -1.68 -21.61
CA PHE A 468 22.74 -2.73 -22.63
C PHE A 468 22.25 -2.20 -23.99
N LYS A 469 22.24 -0.88 -24.21
CA LYS A 469 21.67 -0.25 -25.41
C LYS A 469 22.27 -0.79 -26.71
N ASN A 470 23.59 -0.94 -26.77
CA ASN A 470 24.28 -1.44 -27.97
C ASN A 470 23.83 -2.87 -28.31
N TRP A 471 23.78 -3.74 -27.30
CA TRP A 471 23.28 -5.12 -27.47
C TRP A 471 21.85 -5.12 -28.01
N ILE A 472 20.96 -4.28 -27.44
CA ILE A 472 19.58 -4.16 -27.91
C ILE A 472 19.56 -3.73 -29.38
N THR A 473 20.27 -2.67 -29.75
CA THR A 473 20.23 -2.12 -31.11
C THR A 473 20.81 -3.08 -32.15
N ASP A 474 21.87 -3.82 -31.82
CA ASP A 474 22.52 -4.74 -32.76
C ASP A 474 21.65 -5.96 -33.03
N HIS A 475 21.02 -6.51 -31.99
CA HIS A 475 20.14 -7.67 -32.15
C HIS A 475 18.77 -7.31 -32.73
N MET A 476 18.29 -6.08 -32.54
CA MET A 476 17.15 -5.57 -33.30
C MET A 476 17.41 -5.62 -34.81
N LYS A 477 18.57 -5.11 -35.26
CA LYS A 477 18.97 -5.15 -36.68
C LYS A 477 19.08 -6.59 -37.20
N GLN A 478 19.65 -7.51 -36.42
CA GLN A 478 19.75 -8.92 -36.77
C GLN A 478 18.37 -9.58 -36.97
N LEU A 479 17.41 -9.28 -36.09
CA LEU A 479 16.03 -9.78 -36.19
C LEU A 479 15.28 -9.17 -37.39
N GLU A 480 15.63 -7.96 -37.80
CA GLU A 480 15.08 -7.34 -39.02
C GLU A 480 15.64 -7.98 -40.29
N THR A 481 16.96 -8.19 -40.38
CA THR A 481 17.60 -8.74 -41.59
C THR A 481 17.26 -10.21 -41.84
N SER A 482 17.17 -11.03 -40.79
CA SER A 482 16.77 -12.45 -40.89
C SER A 482 15.37 -12.66 -41.47
N SER A 483 14.48 -11.67 -41.34
CA SER A 483 13.12 -11.72 -41.89
C SER A 483 13.06 -11.44 -43.41
N ASN A 484 13.99 -10.62 -43.94
CA ASN A 484 14.07 -10.30 -45.37
C ASN A 484 14.52 -11.51 -46.21
N ILE A 485 15.33 -12.41 -45.65
CA ILE A 485 15.81 -13.61 -46.36
C ILE A 485 14.68 -14.65 -46.54
N ARG A 486 13.67 -14.67 -45.66
CA ARG A 486 12.50 -15.56 -45.82
C ARG A 486 11.50 -15.10 -46.90
N GLN A 487 11.63 -13.87 -47.40
CA GLN A 487 10.71 -13.28 -48.39
C GLN A 487 11.24 -13.33 -49.83
N GLU A 488 12.46 -13.82 -50.10
CA GLU A 488 12.87 -14.08 -51.47
C GLU A 488 12.11 -15.29 -52.05
N PRO A 489 11.39 -15.15 -53.18
CA PRO A 489 10.70 -16.27 -53.80
C PRO A 489 11.76 -17.24 -54.35
N LYS A 490 11.72 -18.48 -53.88
CA LYS A 490 12.46 -19.59 -54.52
C LYS A 490 11.94 -19.74 -55.95
N ILE A 491 12.71 -19.26 -56.94
CA ILE A 491 12.49 -19.59 -58.35
C ILE A 491 12.85 -21.06 -58.50
N THR A 492 11.83 -21.93 -58.52
CA THR A 492 11.98 -23.33 -58.88
C THR A 492 12.15 -23.43 -60.39
N ALA A 493 13.39 -23.58 -60.86
CA ALA A 493 13.68 -24.02 -62.22
C ALA A 493 13.31 -25.50 -62.35
N GLY A 494 12.15 -25.79 -62.92
CA GLY A 494 11.74 -27.15 -63.26
C GLY A 494 12.41 -27.62 -64.55
N PHE A 495 13.39 -28.51 -64.43
CA PHE A 495 13.91 -29.29 -65.57
C PHE A 495 12.85 -30.33 -65.98
N PHE A 496 12.18 -30.10 -67.11
CA PHE A 496 11.38 -31.13 -67.77
C PHE A 496 12.29 -32.03 -68.62
N LEU A 497 12.55 -33.25 -68.15
CA LEU A 497 13.10 -34.32 -68.97
C LEU A 497 11.97 -34.91 -69.84
N ILE A 498 11.98 -34.63 -71.14
CA ILE A 498 11.12 -35.29 -72.12
C ILE A 498 11.80 -36.60 -72.52
N TYR A 499 11.17 -37.73 -72.17
CA TYR A 499 11.51 -39.04 -72.70
C TYR A 499 10.92 -39.17 -74.10
N VAL A 500 11.77 -39.21 -75.13
CA VAL A 500 11.37 -39.60 -76.49
C VAL A 500 11.51 -41.10 -76.62
N ILE A 501 10.39 -41.82 -76.75
CA ILE A 501 10.35 -43.22 -77.17
C ILE A 501 10.42 -43.24 -78.69
N ILE A 502 11.53 -43.73 -79.24
CA ILE A 502 11.66 -44.04 -80.66
C ILE A 502 11.12 -45.46 -80.88
N ARG A 503 10.09 -45.59 -81.72
CA ARG A 503 9.78 -46.82 -82.46
C ARG A 503 9.97 -46.52 -83.94
N PHE A 504 10.91 -47.22 -84.58
CA PHE A 504 10.74 -47.85 -85.89
C PHE A 504 11.72 -49.01 -85.99
#